data_AF-A0A3C0VM90-F1
#
_entry.id   AF-A0A3C0VM90-F1
#
_cell.length_a   1.000
_cell.length_b   1.000
_cell.length_c   1.000
_cell.angle_alpha   90.00
_cell.angle_beta   90.00
_cell.angle_gamma   90.00
#
_symmetry.space_group_name_H-M   'P 1'
#
loop_
_entity.id
_entity.type
_entity.pdbx_description
1 polymer ?
#
loop_
_entity_poly.entity_id
_entity_poly.type
_entity_poly.pdbx_seq_one_letter_code
_entity_poly.pdbx_strand_id
1 'polypeptide(L)'
;PTSLLLCNHDLHIDIIINREHPIGRDDPAGIADVEVESAVTTIMDCEDSVAAVDAEDKVETYRNLLGLLRGDLACDMVKGGQTITRSLNKNRDYMTASGAPVTLRGLSLMLIRNVGHLMTNPAILDADGNEIPEGIMDALMTGLLAWHDLNKADAAAKNSPAGSVYIVKPKMH
;
A
#
# COMPACT_ATOMS: atom_id res chain seq x y z
N PRO A 1 -27.57 -8.19 -11.10
CA PRO A 1 -26.22 -8.28 -10.50
C PRO A 1 -26.04 -7.11 -9.54
N THR A 2 -25.16 -7.23 -8.54
CA THR A 2 -24.83 -6.12 -7.62
C THR A 2 -23.76 -5.20 -8.19
N SER A 3 -22.98 -5.67 -9.16
CA SER A 3 -22.07 -4.83 -9.93
C SER A 3 -21.76 -5.40 -11.32
N LEU A 4 -21.13 -4.59 -12.17
CA LEU A 4 -20.61 -4.97 -13.49
C LEU A 4 -19.16 -4.51 -13.62
N LEU A 5 -18.23 -5.48 -13.70
CA LEU A 5 -16.81 -5.22 -13.90
C LEU A 5 -16.48 -5.15 -15.40
N LEU A 6 -15.89 -4.03 -15.82
CA LEU A 6 -15.39 -3.76 -17.16
C LEU A 6 -13.88 -3.58 -17.12
N CYS A 7 -13.22 -3.71 -18.27
CA CYS A 7 -11.80 -3.43 -18.43
C CYS A 7 -11.57 -2.67 -19.74
N ASN A 8 -10.79 -1.59 -19.67
CA ASN A 8 -10.35 -0.83 -20.83
C ASN A 8 -8.90 -0.35 -20.61
N HIS A 9 -8.02 -0.61 -21.58
CA HIS A 9 -6.58 -0.36 -21.46
C HIS A 9 -5.96 -0.94 -20.17
N ASP A 10 -6.33 -2.17 -19.83
CA ASP A 10 -5.88 -2.90 -18.64
C ASP A 10 -6.21 -2.24 -17.29
N LEU A 11 -7.11 -1.26 -17.28
CA LEU A 11 -7.68 -0.66 -16.06
C LEU A 11 -9.14 -1.06 -15.92
N HIS A 12 -9.51 -1.42 -14.69
CA HIS A 12 -10.85 -1.88 -14.38
C HIS A 12 -11.80 -0.74 -13.99
N ILE A 13 -13.07 -0.92 -14.36
CA ILE A 13 -14.19 -0.05 -13.96
C ILE A 13 -15.29 -0.95 -13.40
N ASP A 14 -15.71 -0.71 -12.16
CA ASP A 14 -16.77 -1.47 -11.49
C ASP A 14 -18.02 -0.59 -11.33
N ILE A 15 -19.07 -0.91 -12.08
CA ILE A 15 -20.34 -0.19 -12.01
C ILE A 15 -21.18 -0.83 -10.91
N ILE A 16 -21.41 -0.10 -9.82
CA ILE A 16 -22.16 -0.60 -8.66
C ILE A 16 -23.65 -0.37 -8.88
N ILE A 17 -24.46 -1.43 -8.75
CA ILE A 17 -25.91 -1.37 -8.99
C ILE A 17 -26.64 -1.65 -7.68
N ASN A 18 -27.31 -0.63 -7.15
CA ASN A 18 -28.11 -0.74 -5.94
C ASN A 18 -29.29 0.26 -5.95
N ARG A 19 -30.51 -0.25 -6.17
CA ARG A 19 -31.73 0.56 -6.18
C ARG A 19 -32.22 1.00 -4.80
N GLU A 20 -31.68 0.45 -3.72
CA GLU A 20 -31.96 0.90 -2.35
C GLU A 20 -31.02 2.05 -1.94
N HIS A 21 -29.91 2.24 -2.66
CA HIS A 21 -28.96 3.32 -2.39
C HIS A 21 -29.60 4.69 -2.67
N PRO A 22 -29.32 5.74 -1.87
CA PRO A 22 -29.88 7.07 -2.07
C PRO A 22 -29.66 7.65 -3.48
N ILE A 23 -28.56 7.30 -4.14
CA ILE A 23 -28.28 7.69 -5.53
C ILE A 23 -28.94 6.72 -6.52
N GLY A 24 -28.75 5.41 -6.33
CA GLY A 24 -29.21 4.41 -7.29
C GLY A 24 -30.73 4.26 -7.37
N ARG A 25 -31.49 4.66 -6.35
CA ARG A 25 -32.96 4.68 -6.42
C ARG A 25 -33.51 5.65 -7.48
N ASP A 26 -32.77 6.72 -7.76
CA ASP A 26 -33.17 7.79 -8.67
C ASP A 26 -32.52 7.63 -10.06
N ASP A 27 -31.59 6.68 -10.23
CA ASP A 27 -30.97 6.34 -11.50
C ASP A 27 -31.81 5.31 -12.29
N PRO A 28 -32.09 5.52 -13.60
CA PRO A 28 -32.91 4.61 -14.40
C PRO A 28 -32.41 3.15 -14.44
N ALA A 29 -31.09 2.95 -14.37
CA ALA A 29 -30.45 1.64 -14.38
C ALA A 29 -30.16 1.10 -12.95
N GLY A 30 -30.40 1.90 -11.91
CA GLY A 30 -30.07 1.56 -10.53
C GLY A 30 -28.60 1.78 -10.18
N ILE A 31 -27.85 2.54 -10.97
CA ILE A 31 -26.42 2.78 -10.78
C ILE A 31 -26.21 3.66 -9.53
N ALA A 32 -25.48 3.13 -8.57
CA ALA A 32 -25.19 3.80 -7.30
C ALA A 32 -23.82 4.48 -7.28
N ASP A 33 -22.83 3.91 -7.98
CA ASP A 33 -21.47 4.43 -8.08
C ASP A 33 -20.73 3.83 -9.28
N VAL A 34 -19.59 4.43 -9.65
CA VAL A 34 -18.64 3.90 -10.63
C VAL A 34 -17.24 3.97 -10.03
N GLU A 35 -16.70 2.81 -9.67
CA GLU A 35 -15.38 2.70 -9.06
C GLU A 35 -14.33 2.42 -10.14
N VAL A 36 -13.22 3.17 -10.11
CA VAL A 36 -12.17 3.10 -11.13
C VAL A 36 -10.87 2.65 -10.51
N GLU A 37 -10.29 1.58 -11.06
CA GLU A 37 -8.92 1.19 -10.72
C GLU A 37 -7.97 2.33 -11.10
N SER A 38 -7.22 2.82 -10.10
CA SER A 38 -6.48 4.07 -10.22
C SER A 38 -5.02 3.91 -9.83
N ALA A 39 -4.69 4.03 -8.54
CA ALA A 39 -3.33 3.87 -8.04
C ALA A 39 -2.92 2.39 -8.10
N VAL A 40 -2.51 1.92 -9.27
CA VAL A 40 -1.99 0.57 -9.51
C VAL A 40 -0.67 0.34 -8.76
N THR A 41 0.10 1.42 -8.55
CA THR A 41 1.30 1.44 -7.72
C THR A 41 1.31 2.67 -6.80
N THR A 42 1.88 2.53 -5.61
CA THR A 42 2.05 3.63 -4.64
C THR A 42 3.44 3.56 -4.03
N ILE A 43 4.10 4.71 -3.91
CA ILE A 43 5.40 4.85 -3.25
C ILE A 43 5.16 5.14 -1.76
N MET A 44 5.61 4.23 -0.89
CA MET A 44 5.71 4.45 0.54
C MET A 44 6.99 5.21 0.81
N ASP A 45 6.85 6.49 1.16
CA ASP A 45 7.96 7.42 1.15
C ASP A 45 8.64 7.54 2.53
N CYS A 46 9.95 7.34 2.56
CA CYS A 46 10.81 7.55 3.73
C CYS A 46 11.80 8.72 3.54
N GLU A 47 11.58 9.53 2.50
CA GLU A 47 12.47 10.62 2.09
C GLU A 47 11.72 11.98 2.12
N ASP A 48 11.54 12.66 0.98
CA ASP A 48 11.20 14.10 0.98
C ASP A 48 9.80 14.44 1.54
N SER A 49 8.88 13.48 1.68
CA SER A 49 7.56 13.74 2.27
C SER A 49 7.49 13.56 3.78
N VAL A 50 8.59 13.15 4.44
CA VAL A 50 8.64 12.92 5.90
C VAL A 50 9.79 13.69 6.53
N ALA A 51 9.68 13.96 7.84
CA ALA A 51 10.79 14.43 8.65
C ALA A 51 11.14 13.32 9.62
N ALA A 52 12.28 12.64 9.40
CA ALA A 52 12.76 11.59 10.27
C ALA A 52 14.24 11.79 10.58
N VAL A 53 14.53 12.43 11.71
CA VAL A 53 15.85 13.00 12.00
C VAL A 53 16.65 12.22 13.03
N ASP A 54 16.03 11.26 13.72
CA ASP A 54 16.67 10.43 14.72
C ASP A 54 16.11 8.99 14.74
N ALA A 55 16.53 8.20 15.73
CA ALA A 55 16.11 6.81 15.87
C ALA A 55 14.60 6.64 16.11
N GLU A 56 13.97 7.55 16.86
CA GLU A 56 12.54 7.47 17.19
C GLU A 56 11.70 7.62 15.92
N ASP A 57 12.01 8.63 15.11
CA ASP A 57 11.31 8.88 13.85
C ASP A 57 11.52 7.75 12.83
N LYS A 58 12.76 7.25 12.72
CA LYS A 58 13.07 6.13 11.81
C LYS A 58 12.33 4.87 12.23
N VAL A 59 12.24 4.60 13.53
CA VAL A 59 11.46 3.48 14.06
C VAL A 59 9.98 3.63 13.74
N GLU A 60 9.40 4.83 13.82
CA GLU A 60 8.01 5.06 13.40
C GLU A 60 7.81 4.74 11.90
N THR A 61 8.69 5.28 11.06
CA THR A 61 8.67 5.04 9.61
C THR A 61 8.75 3.54 9.29
N TYR A 62 9.71 2.84 9.90
CA TYR A 62 9.88 1.40 9.71
C TYR A 62 8.72 0.57 10.28
N ARG A 63 8.12 0.99 11.39
CA ARG A 63 6.96 0.29 11.98
C ARG A 63 5.74 0.37 11.07
N ASN A 64 5.48 1.52 10.46
CA ASN A 64 4.40 1.69 9.49
C ASN A 64 4.63 0.81 8.25
N LEU A 65 5.84 0.79 7.70
CA LEU A 65 6.22 -0.10 6.61
C LEU A 65 6.06 -1.58 6.98
N LEU A 66 6.48 -1.99 8.18
CA LEU A 66 6.31 -3.36 8.66
C LEU A 66 4.84 -3.75 8.71
N GLY A 67 3.96 -2.88 9.22
CA GLY A 67 2.52 -3.13 9.26
C GLY A 67 1.93 -3.33 7.86
N LEU A 68 2.35 -2.52 6.89
CA LEU A 68 1.96 -2.66 5.48
C LEU A 68 2.41 -4.00 4.90
N LEU A 69 3.68 -4.36 5.12
CA LEU A 69 4.27 -5.58 4.57
C LEU A 69 3.71 -6.84 5.23
N ARG A 70 3.29 -6.79 6.50
CA ARG A 70 2.54 -7.89 7.15
C ARG A 70 1.07 -7.93 6.74
N GLY A 71 0.50 -6.80 6.36
CA GLY A 71 -0.92 -6.66 6.03
C GLY A 71 -1.81 -6.37 7.25
N ASP A 72 -1.23 -5.90 8.36
CA ASP A 72 -1.93 -5.67 9.63
C ASP A 72 -1.92 -4.20 10.09
N LEU A 73 -1.44 -3.27 9.25
CA LEU A 73 -1.52 -1.85 9.56
C LEU A 73 -2.98 -1.40 9.70
N ALA A 74 -3.28 -0.74 10.82
CA ALA A 74 -4.55 -0.09 11.08
C ALA A 74 -4.35 1.23 11.82
N CYS A 75 -5.30 2.14 11.68
CA CYS A 75 -5.29 3.45 12.34
C CYS A 75 -6.71 3.87 12.72
N ASP A 76 -6.87 4.35 13.96
CA ASP A 76 -8.12 4.93 14.42
C ASP A 76 -8.21 6.41 14.02
N MET A 77 -9.35 6.80 13.47
CA MET A 77 -9.63 8.16 13.02
C MET A 77 -10.97 8.62 13.58
N VAL A 78 -11.10 9.91 13.91
CA VAL A 78 -12.40 10.49 14.31
C VAL A 78 -13.04 11.18 13.12
N LYS A 79 -14.25 10.76 12.74
CA LYS A 79 -15.05 11.36 11.67
C LYS A 79 -16.47 11.59 12.16
N GLY A 80 -16.93 12.83 12.16
CA GLY A 80 -18.30 13.17 12.62
C GLY A 80 -18.56 12.81 14.10
N GLY A 81 -17.53 12.86 14.95
CA GLY A 81 -17.63 12.51 16.37
C GLY A 81 -17.62 11.00 16.67
N GLN A 82 -17.51 10.14 15.65
CA GLN A 82 -17.35 8.70 15.81
C GLN A 82 -15.91 8.27 15.49
N THR A 83 -15.38 7.36 16.29
CA THR A 83 -14.11 6.69 15.99
C THR A 83 -14.35 5.59 14.96
N ILE A 84 -13.56 5.61 13.88
CA ILE A 84 -13.52 4.59 12.84
C ILE A 84 -12.11 4.00 12.78
N THR A 85 -12.00 2.69 12.72
CA THR A 85 -10.71 2.02 12.47
C THR A 85 -10.55 1.78 10.98
N ARG A 86 -9.52 2.35 10.38
CA ARG A 86 -9.14 2.11 8.98
C ARG A 86 -8.08 1.01 8.93
N SER A 87 -8.27 0.05 8.04
CA SER A 87 -7.33 -1.04 7.76
C SER A 87 -7.16 -1.25 6.26
N LEU A 88 -6.26 -2.14 5.88
CA LEU A 88 -6.01 -2.49 4.48
C LEU A 88 -7.21 -3.23 3.86
N ASN A 89 -7.55 -2.85 2.63
CA ASN A 89 -8.61 -3.51 1.85
C ASN A 89 -8.23 -4.95 1.52
N LYS A 90 -9.25 -5.80 1.42
CA LYS A 90 -9.12 -7.17 0.89
C LYS A 90 -9.16 -7.16 -0.64
N ASN A 91 -8.68 -8.23 -1.24
CA ASN A 91 -8.92 -8.51 -2.65
C ASN A 91 -10.41 -8.59 -2.96
N ARG A 92 -10.76 -8.30 -4.22
CA ARG A 92 -12.14 -8.21 -4.70
C ARG A 92 -12.44 -9.39 -5.61
N ASP A 93 -13.50 -10.12 -5.29
CA ASP A 93 -13.90 -11.32 -6.02
C ASP A 93 -15.09 -11.03 -6.96
N TYR A 94 -15.01 -11.57 -8.16
CA TYR A 94 -15.97 -11.40 -9.25
C TYR A 94 -16.25 -12.75 -9.94
N MET A 95 -17.29 -12.77 -10.76
CA MET A 95 -17.59 -13.87 -11.66
C MET A 95 -17.65 -13.38 -13.10
N THR A 96 -17.04 -14.13 -14.02
CA THR A 96 -17.19 -13.89 -15.46
C THR A 96 -18.61 -14.20 -15.91
N ALA A 97 -18.97 -13.78 -17.12
CA ALA A 97 -20.24 -14.15 -17.75
C ALA A 97 -20.40 -15.68 -17.94
N SER A 98 -19.29 -16.44 -17.99
CA SER A 98 -19.30 -17.91 -18.03
C SER A 98 -19.37 -18.57 -16.65
N GLY A 99 -19.41 -17.79 -15.56
CA GLY A 99 -19.47 -18.28 -14.18
C GLY A 99 -18.10 -18.64 -13.58
N ALA A 100 -16.99 -18.30 -14.24
CA ALA A 100 -15.65 -18.55 -13.71
C ALA A 100 -15.26 -17.46 -12.68
N PRO A 101 -14.54 -17.80 -11.59
CA PRO A 101 -14.10 -16.83 -10.61
C PRO A 101 -12.97 -15.94 -11.15
N VAL A 102 -12.97 -14.66 -10.76
CA VAL A 102 -11.91 -13.69 -11.02
C VAL A 102 -11.63 -12.93 -9.72
N THR A 103 -10.37 -12.84 -9.31
CA THR A 103 -9.97 -12.07 -8.13
C THR A 103 -9.07 -10.93 -8.57
N LEU A 104 -9.47 -9.70 -8.25
CA LEU A 104 -8.65 -8.50 -8.42
C LEU A 104 -8.00 -8.08 -7.12
N ARG A 105 -6.83 -7.47 -7.22
CA ARG A 105 -6.11 -6.96 -6.05
C ARG A 105 -6.87 -5.78 -5.46
N GLY A 106 -7.04 -5.81 -4.14
CA GLY A 106 -7.69 -4.71 -3.41
C GLY A 106 -6.73 -3.58 -3.00
N LEU A 107 -5.42 -3.83 -3.15
CA LEU A 107 -4.36 -2.92 -2.76
C LEU A 107 -3.44 -2.65 -3.95
N SER A 108 -3.00 -1.40 -4.02
CA SER A 108 -1.91 -0.99 -4.89
C SER A 108 -0.65 -1.83 -4.63
N LEU A 109 0.13 -2.08 -5.68
CA LEU A 109 1.50 -2.53 -5.51
C LEU A 109 2.31 -1.45 -4.80
N MET A 110 2.98 -1.79 -3.72
CA MET A 110 3.79 -0.86 -2.93
C MET A 110 5.25 -0.90 -3.37
N LEU A 111 5.81 0.29 -3.57
CA LEU A 111 7.24 0.56 -3.67
C LEU A 111 7.68 1.27 -2.38
N ILE A 112 8.95 1.18 -2.01
CA ILE A 112 9.52 1.87 -0.85
C ILE A 112 10.55 2.88 -1.35
N ARG A 113 10.42 4.16 -0.99
CA ARG A 113 11.44 5.16 -1.31
C ARG A 113 12.34 5.38 -0.12
N ASN A 114 13.54 4.79 -0.21
CA ASN A 114 14.61 5.01 0.75
C ASN A 114 15.23 6.39 0.51
N VAL A 115 15.98 6.89 1.48
CA VAL A 115 16.76 8.12 1.29
C VAL A 115 17.92 7.92 0.31
N GLY A 116 18.45 9.03 -0.20
CA GLY A 116 19.60 9.08 -1.11
C GLY A 116 20.95 8.75 -0.43
N HIS A 117 22.03 9.31 -0.97
CA HIS A 117 23.40 9.02 -0.49
C HIS A 117 23.96 10.06 0.49
N LEU A 118 23.26 11.17 0.72
CA LEU A 118 23.82 12.35 1.37
C LEU A 118 23.87 12.26 2.90
N MET A 119 22.76 11.88 3.53
CA MET A 119 22.60 12.03 4.97
C MET A 119 23.16 10.84 5.75
N THR A 120 23.67 11.13 6.94
CA THR A 120 23.90 10.16 8.03
C THR A 120 22.75 10.24 9.03
N ASN A 121 22.65 9.27 9.94
CA ASN A 121 21.65 9.30 11.00
C ASN A 121 22.22 8.77 12.34
N PRO A 122 21.93 9.43 13.47
CA PRO A 122 22.46 9.05 14.79
C PRO A 122 21.86 7.77 15.36
N ALA A 123 20.90 7.13 14.69
CA ALA A 123 20.31 5.87 15.13
C ALA A 123 21.33 4.73 15.31
N ILE A 124 22.43 4.75 14.56
CA ILE A 124 23.53 3.78 14.66
C ILE A 124 24.85 4.54 14.56
N LEU A 125 25.75 4.26 15.50
CA LEU A 125 27.13 4.72 15.47
C LEU A 125 28.07 3.57 15.09
N ASP A 126 29.11 3.86 14.31
CA ASP A 126 30.18 2.92 14.02
C ASP A 126 31.15 2.74 15.21
N ALA A 127 32.20 1.93 15.02
CA ALA A 127 33.17 1.63 16.07
C ALA A 127 33.98 2.85 16.53
N ASP A 128 34.06 3.90 15.71
CA ASP A 128 34.76 5.15 15.99
C ASP A 128 33.81 6.24 16.54
N GLY A 129 32.51 5.92 16.66
CA GLY A 129 31.47 6.81 17.17
C GLY A 129 30.85 7.74 16.12
N ASN A 130 31.09 7.51 14.83
CA ASN A 130 30.48 8.30 13.75
C ASN A 130 29.10 7.75 13.38
N GLU A 131 28.20 8.63 12.97
CA GLU A 131 26.90 8.23 12.39
C GLU A 131 27.10 7.47 11.08
N ILE A 132 26.29 6.44 10.87
CA ILE A 132 26.32 5.69 9.61
C ILE A 132 25.53 6.40 8.49
N PRO A 133 25.82 6.14 7.21
CA PRO A 133 25.00 6.63 6.10
C PRO A 133 23.56 6.09 6.18
N GLU A 134 22.59 7.00 6.22
CA GLU A 134 21.17 6.67 6.39
C GLU A 134 20.66 5.83 5.21
N GLY A 135 21.12 6.11 4.00
CA GLY A 135 20.74 5.35 2.81
C GLY A 135 21.20 3.88 2.83
N ILE A 136 22.25 3.54 3.60
CA ILE A 136 22.68 2.15 3.84
C ILE A 136 21.80 1.52 4.91
N MET A 137 21.53 2.25 6.00
CA MET A 137 20.60 1.82 7.05
C MET A 137 19.24 1.48 6.45
N ASP A 138 18.67 2.36 5.63
CA ASP A 138 17.39 2.15 4.96
C ASP A 138 17.41 0.87 4.10
N ALA A 139 18.47 0.63 3.31
CA ALA A 139 18.56 -0.55 2.46
C ALA A 139 18.53 -1.85 3.29
N LEU A 140 19.25 -1.88 4.41
CA LEU A 140 19.24 -3.02 5.33
C LEU A 140 17.87 -3.20 5.98
N MET A 141 17.31 -2.13 6.53
CA MET A 141 16.05 -2.17 7.27
C MET A 141 14.88 -2.51 6.35
N THR A 142 14.68 -1.76 5.28
CA THR A 142 13.56 -1.98 4.34
C THR A 142 13.68 -3.33 3.63
N GLY A 143 14.90 -3.78 3.30
CA GLY A 143 15.16 -5.13 2.78
C GLY A 143 14.80 -6.23 3.78
N LEU A 144 15.17 -6.06 5.05
CA LEU A 144 14.79 -6.98 6.14
C LEU A 144 13.27 -7.03 6.32
N LEU A 145 12.59 -5.88 6.36
CA LEU A 145 11.14 -5.82 6.54
C LEU A 145 10.39 -6.46 5.36
N ALA A 146 10.91 -6.34 4.14
CA ALA A 146 10.30 -6.95 2.95
C ALA A 146 10.22 -8.49 3.02
N TRP A 147 11.05 -9.13 3.86
CA TRP A 147 10.96 -10.56 4.15
C TRP A 147 9.56 -10.98 4.61
N HIS A 148 8.84 -10.13 5.35
CA HIS A 148 7.49 -10.40 5.82
C HIS A 148 6.46 -10.49 4.70
N ASP A 149 6.71 -9.81 3.58
CA ASP A 149 5.87 -9.96 2.40
C ASP A 149 6.23 -11.23 1.62
N LEU A 150 7.53 -11.43 1.37
CA LEU A 150 8.04 -12.54 0.55
C LEU A 150 7.69 -13.91 1.14
N ASN A 151 7.61 -14.02 2.47
CA ASN A 151 7.34 -15.28 3.19
C ASN A 151 5.89 -15.50 3.56
N LYS A 152 4.95 -14.69 3.07
CA LYS A 152 3.53 -15.01 3.25
C LYS A 152 3.20 -16.35 2.60
N ALA A 153 2.49 -17.19 3.34
CA ALA A 153 2.02 -18.48 2.85
C ALA A 153 0.97 -18.30 1.74
N ASP A 154 0.07 -17.33 1.92
CA ASP A 154 -0.89 -16.94 0.89
C ASP A 154 -0.24 -16.02 -0.13
N ALA A 155 -0.14 -16.49 -1.38
CA ALA A 155 0.38 -15.71 -2.50
C ALA A 155 -0.52 -14.50 -2.84
N ALA A 156 -1.83 -14.60 -2.63
CA ALA A 156 -2.78 -13.51 -2.91
C ALA A 156 -2.66 -12.35 -1.90
N ALA A 157 -2.08 -12.60 -0.73
CA ALA A 157 -1.80 -11.60 0.30
C ALA A 157 -0.45 -10.90 0.13
N LYS A 158 0.36 -11.31 -0.86
CA LYS A 158 1.66 -10.69 -1.14
C LYS A 158 1.50 -9.35 -1.84
N ASN A 159 2.34 -8.40 -1.47
CA ASN A 159 2.57 -7.17 -2.21
C ASN A 159 3.13 -7.53 -3.58
N SER A 160 4.25 -8.24 -3.65
CA SER A 160 4.82 -8.63 -4.95
C SER A 160 4.38 -10.05 -5.39
N PRO A 161 3.65 -10.20 -6.51
CA PRO A 161 3.34 -11.52 -7.05
C PRO A 161 4.60 -12.19 -7.64
N ALA A 162 5.59 -11.41 -8.07
CA ALA A 162 6.84 -11.88 -8.65
C ALA A 162 7.94 -12.15 -7.60
N GLY A 163 7.64 -12.09 -6.29
CA GLY A 163 8.64 -12.25 -5.24
C GLY A 163 9.79 -11.22 -5.26
N SER A 164 9.53 -10.01 -5.74
CA SER A 164 10.49 -8.90 -5.82
C SER A 164 10.25 -7.86 -4.73
N VAL A 165 11.26 -7.04 -4.45
CA VAL A 165 11.16 -5.86 -3.58
C VAL A 165 11.49 -4.62 -4.42
N TYR A 166 10.62 -3.62 -4.39
CA TYR A 166 10.72 -2.44 -5.25
C TYR A 166 11.19 -1.23 -4.44
N ILE A 167 12.46 -0.86 -4.57
CA ILE A 167 13.04 0.29 -3.86
C ILE A 167 13.31 1.43 -4.84
N VAL A 168 12.70 2.58 -4.60
CA VAL A 168 13.02 3.83 -5.30
C VAL A 168 14.26 4.43 -4.64
N LYS A 169 15.33 4.68 -5.42
CA LYS A 169 16.58 5.25 -4.92
C LYS A 169 16.77 6.68 -5.48
N PRO A 170 16.54 7.72 -4.67
CA PRO A 170 16.52 9.10 -5.14
C PRO A 170 17.92 9.73 -5.10
N LYS A 171 18.04 10.90 -5.75
CA LYS A 171 19.19 11.81 -5.65
C LYS A 171 20.55 11.16 -5.95
N MET A 172 20.59 10.25 -6.91
CA MET A 172 21.83 9.75 -7.50
C MET A 172 22.41 10.80 -8.47
N HIS A 173 23.73 10.91 -8.53
CA HIS A 173 24.47 11.75 -9.47
C HIS A 173 25.22 10.89 -10.47
#